data_AF-A0A836TMM2-F1
#
_entry.id   AF-A0A836TMM2-F1
#
_cell.length_a   1.000
_cell.length_b   1.000
_cell.length_c   1.000
_cell.angle_alpha   90.00
_cell.angle_beta   90.00
_cell.angle_gamma   90.00
#
_symmetry.space_group_name_H-M   'P 1'
#
loop_
_entity.id
_entity.type
_entity.pdbx_description
1 polymer ?
#
loop_
_entity_poly.entity_id
_entity_poly.type
_entity_poly.pdbx_seq_one_letter_code
_entity_poly.pdbx_strand_id
1 'polypeptide(L)'
;MQKINYFIVLMVFVFGIGCSGEKDTSKVPDSKESKDVMASLPEGPLTLPADSDAEANTHNDEGILHYKEGHFDIALKHFREAGKTQSEIGEIHFNEALALDKQGDHGGASEHFKMAQAKANGNKLILESKILLAHIK
;
A
#
# COMPACT_ATOMS: atom_id res chain seq x y z
N MET A 1 52.72 -3.51 9.10
CA MET A 1 51.88 -3.48 7.89
C MET A 1 51.38 -2.05 7.71
N GLN A 2 51.99 -1.30 6.79
CA GLN A 2 51.74 0.12 6.55
C GLN A 2 50.89 0.37 5.30
N LYS A 3 50.22 1.53 5.31
CA LYS A 3 49.07 1.93 4.51
C LYS A 3 49.42 2.32 3.07
N ILE A 4 48.48 1.98 2.16
CA ILE A 4 47.93 2.73 1.01
C ILE A 4 48.87 3.71 0.29
N ASN A 5 49.13 3.45 -0.99
CA ASN A 5 49.55 4.47 -1.95
C ASN A 5 48.62 4.51 -3.17
N TYR A 6 48.10 5.72 -3.38
CA TYR A 6 47.38 6.25 -4.51
C TYR A 6 48.06 5.92 -5.86
N PHE A 7 47.32 5.35 -6.80
CA PHE A 7 47.69 5.40 -8.23
C PHE A 7 46.61 6.18 -8.98
N ILE A 8 46.88 7.48 -9.11
CA ILE A 8 46.20 8.40 -10.01
C ILE A 8 46.60 8.01 -11.43
N VAL A 9 45.65 7.57 -12.25
CA VAL A 9 45.74 7.73 -13.70
C VAL A 9 44.45 8.40 -14.18
N LEU A 10 44.61 9.71 -14.27
CA LEU A 10 43.95 10.65 -15.15
C LEU A 10 43.68 10.04 -16.55
N MET A 11 42.41 9.94 -16.96
CA MET A 11 42.04 10.05 -18.37
C MET A 11 40.80 10.94 -18.50
N VAL A 12 41.06 12.08 -19.13
CA VAL A 12 40.22 13.26 -19.27
C VAL A 12 39.27 13.07 -20.47
N PHE A 13 37.98 13.30 -20.19
CA PHE A 13 36.94 13.92 -21.01
C PHE A 13 37.08 13.97 -22.55
N VAL A 14 36.04 13.46 -23.22
CA VAL A 14 35.40 14.16 -24.36
C VAL A 14 33.88 13.97 -24.21
N PHE A 15 33.19 14.95 -23.62
CA PHE A 15 32.28 15.88 -24.30
C PHE A 15 31.29 15.25 -25.29
N GLY A 16 30.08 14.98 -24.77
CA GLY A 16 28.83 14.94 -25.53
C GLY A 16 27.85 15.94 -24.93
N ILE A 17 27.87 17.16 -25.45
CA ILE A 17 26.77 18.15 -25.46
C ILE A 17 25.55 17.42 -26.06
N GLY A 18 24.30 17.52 -25.63
CA GLY A 18 23.55 18.47 -24.81
C GLY A 18 22.05 18.32 -25.16
N CYS A 19 21.22 19.22 -24.62
CA CYS A 19 19.73 19.33 -24.66
C CYS A 19 19.03 18.58 -23.50
N SER A 20 18.56 19.21 -22.41
CA SER A 20 17.79 20.46 -22.17
C SER A 20 16.30 20.36 -22.55
N GLY A 21 15.43 20.68 -21.58
CA GLY A 21 13.95 20.73 -21.64
C GLY A 21 13.31 19.45 -21.12
N GLU A 22 12.30 19.40 -20.25
CA GLU A 22 11.37 20.40 -19.71
C GLU A 22 10.70 19.76 -18.47
N LYS A 23 10.26 20.59 -17.50
CA LYS A 23 9.34 20.19 -16.43
C LYS A 23 7.92 20.38 -16.96
N ASP A 24 7.12 19.32 -17.00
CA ASP A 24 5.65 19.38 -17.13
C ASP A 24 5.07 18.37 -16.13
N THR A 25 4.57 18.83 -14.98
CA THR A 25 3.13 19.04 -14.69
C THR A 25 2.23 17.91 -15.16
N SER A 26 1.60 17.26 -14.17
CA SER A 26 0.30 16.59 -14.23
C SER A 26 -0.04 15.88 -15.54
N LYS A 27 0.01 14.56 -15.53
CA LYS A 27 -0.93 13.77 -16.31
C LYS A 27 -1.77 12.94 -15.37
N VAL A 28 -2.92 13.49 -15.00
CA VAL A 28 -4.09 12.75 -14.52
C VAL A 28 -4.32 11.60 -15.51
N PRO A 29 -4.38 10.33 -15.07
CA PRO A 29 -4.88 9.27 -15.93
C PRO A 29 -6.36 9.55 -16.18
N ASP A 30 -6.64 9.88 -17.42
CA ASP A 30 -7.94 9.93 -18.08
C ASP A 30 -8.90 8.87 -17.50
N SER A 31 -9.91 9.35 -16.79
CA SER A 31 -11.06 8.57 -16.34
C SER A 31 -11.87 8.13 -17.56
N LYS A 32 -11.41 7.06 -18.21
CA LYS A 32 -12.29 6.24 -19.04
C LYS A 32 -12.90 5.17 -18.16
N GLU A 33 -14.01 5.55 -17.56
CA GLU A 33 -15.06 4.65 -17.12
C GLU A 33 -15.53 3.85 -18.35
N SER A 34 -14.82 2.76 -18.65
CA SER A 34 -15.33 1.73 -19.54
C SER A 34 -16.14 0.75 -18.71
N LYS A 35 -17.45 0.98 -18.74
CA LYS A 35 -18.49 -0.03 -18.49
C LYS A 35 -18.06 -1.38 -19.07
N ASP A 36 -18.40 -2.43 -18.33
CA ASP A 36 -18.34 -3.83 -18.72
C ASP A 36 -16.99 -4.53 -18.47
N VAL A 37 -16.54 -4.50 -17.22
CA VAL A 37 -15.83 -5.66 -16.66
C VAL A 37 -16.47 -6.02 -15.33
N MET A 38 -17.02 -7.24 -15.25
CA MET A 38 -17.11 -8.00 -14.00
C MET A 38 -15.68 -8.33 -13.50
N ALA A 39 -14.83 -7.30 -13.41
CA ALA A 39 -13.42 -7.38 -13.06
C ALA A 39 -13.35 -7.68 -11.58
N SER A 40 -12.63 -8.74 -11.23
CA SER A 40 -12.14 -8.95 -9.87
C SER A 40 -11.74 -7.61 -9.27
N LEU A 41 -12.47 -7.22 -8.23
CA LEU A 41 -12.03 -6.15 -7.35
C LEU A 41 -10.59 -6.50 -6.93
N PRO A 42 -9.65 -5.56 -6.97
CA PRO A 42 -8.30 -5.84 -6.53
C PRO A 42 -8.36 -6.25 -5.05
N GLU A 43 -8.11 -7.52 -4.73
CA GLU A 43 -8.07 -8.01 -3.34
C GLU A 43 -6.72 -7.71 -2.70
N GLY A 44 -6.32 -6.44 -2.80
CA GLY A 44 -5.15 -5.87 -2.14
C GLY A 44 -5.58 -4.79 -1.15
N PRO A 45 -4.62 -4.24 -0.39
CA PRO A 45 -4.93 -3.26 0.63
C PRO A 45 -5.47 -1.95 0.03
N LEU A 46 -6.37 -1.31 0.77
CA LEU A 46 -7.15 -0.14 0.40
C LEU A 46 -6.53 1.13 0.98
N THR A 47 -6.60 2.23 0.23
CA THR A 47 -6.32 3.57 0.77
C THR A 47 -7.45 4.00 1.70
N LEU A 48 -7.16 4.87 2.66
CA LEU A 48 -8.19 5.38 3.56
C LEU A 48 -9.05 6.48 2.88
N PRO A 49 -10.22 6.83 3.45
CA PRO A 49 -10.99 7.99 3.02
C PRO A 49 -10.19 9.29 3.01
N ALA A 50 -10.52 10.21 2.09
CA ALA A 50 -9.76 11.44 1.88
C ALA A 50 -9.71 12.39 3.10
N ASP A 51 -10.67 12.27 4.00
CA ASP A 51 -10.80 13.04 5.25
C ASP A 51 -10.17 12.34 6.46
N SER A 52 -9.45 11.22 6.25
CA SER A 52 -8.72 10.52 7.31
C SER A 52 -7.54 11.35 7.83
N ASP A 53 -7.16 11.08 9.08
CA ASP A 53 -6.01 11.67 9.75
C ASP A 53 -4.73 11.45 8.95
N ALA A 54 -3.85 12.45 8.93
CA ALA A 54 -2.63 12.44 8.13
C ALA A 54 -1.62 11.38 8.62
N GLU A 55 -1.55 11.12 9.93
CA GLU A 55 -0.68 10.08 10.50
C GLU A 55 -1.22 8.69 10.17
N ALA A 56 -2.54 8.50 10.28
CA ALA A 56 -3.20 7.25 9.86
C ALA A 56 -2.97 6.96 8.37
N ASN A 57 -3.14 7.97 7.51
CA ASN A 57 -2.87 7.87 6.07
C ASN A 57 -1.41 7.51 5.77
N THR A 58 -0.46 8.18 6.43
CA THR A 58 0.98 7.93 6.22
C THR A 58 1.32 6.48 6.54
N HIS A 59 0.89 5.99 7.70
CA HIS A 59 1.12 4.60 8.05
C HIS A 59 0.37 3.63 7.14
N ASN A 60 -0.87 3.92 6.74
CA ASN A 60 -1.57 3.05 5.80
C ASN A 60 -0.85 2.95 4.44
N ASP A 61 -0.34 4.05 3.91
CA ASP A 61 0.38 4.07 2.64
C ASP A 61 1.72 3.32 2.72
N GLU A 62 2.46 3.45 3.83
CA GLU A 62 3.65 2.64 4.11
C GLU A 62 3.30 1.14 4.19
N GLY A 63 2.19 0.81 4.84
CA GLY A 63 1.69 -0.56 4.92
C GLY A 63 1.33 -1.14 3.54
N ILE A 64 0.68 -0.35 2.68
CA ILE A 64 0.37 -0.73 1.29
C ILE A 64 1.66 -0.99 0.50
N LEU A 65 2.67 -0.12 0.66
CA LEU A 65 3.96 -0.29 -0.01
C LEU A 65 4.62 -1.62 0.39
N HIS A 66 4.76 -1.86 1.69
CA HIS A 66 5.36 -3.10 2.20
C HIS A 66 4.54 -4.35 1.85
N TYR A 67 3.22 -4.27 1.82
CA TYR A 67 2.36 -5.37 1.40
C TYR A 67 2.64 -5.77 -0.06
N LYS A 68 2.77 -4.78 -0.95
CA LYS A 68 3.08 -5.00 -2.38
C LYS A 68 4.45 -5.64 -2.59
N GLU A 69 5.39 -5.37 -1.69
CA GLU A 69 6.73 -5.99 -1.68
C GLU A 69 6.74 -7.40 -1.05
N GLY A 70 5.64 -7.84 -0.44
CA GLY A 70 5.57 -9.12 0.28
C GLY A 70 6.09 -9.07 1.72
N HIS A 71 6.43 -7.88 2.22
CA HIS A 71 6.86 -7.63 3.59
C HIS A 71 5.67 -7.58 4.55
N PHE A 72 4.91 -8.68 4.66
CA PHE A 72 3.60 -8.69 5.34
C PHE A 72 3.67 -8.38 6.84
N ASP A 73 4.76 -8.75 7.51
CA ASP A 73 5.03 -8.42 8.91
C ASP A 73 5.21 -6.91 9.11
N ILE A 74 5.94 -6.26 8.21
CA ILE A 74 6.14 -4.82 8.21
C ILE A 74 4.83 -4.11 7.86
N ALA A 75 4.13 -4.60 6.85
CA ALA A 75 2.82 -4.07 6.45
C ALA A 75 1.83 -4.07 7.62
N LEU A 76 1.71 -5.20 8.32
CA LEU A 76 0.84 -5.33 9.49
C LEU A 76 1.21 -4.33 10.60
N LYS A 77 2.50 -4.10 10.84
CA LYS A 77 2.93 -3.10 11.82
C LYS A 77 2.40 -1.72 11.46
N HIS A 78 2.56 -1.30 10.22
CA HIS A 78 2.09 0.00 9.77
C HIS A 78 0.56 0.12 9.79
N PHE A 79 -0.18 -0.90 9.35
CA PHE A 79 -1.64 -0.90 9.45
C PHE A 79 -2.13 -0.79 10.90
N ARG A 80 -1.45 -1.45 11.85
CA ARG A 80 -1.74 -1.31 13.29
C ARG A 80 -1.47 0.09 13.83
N GLU A 81 -0.39 0.75 13.40
CA GLU A 81 -0.16 2.15 13.78
C GLU A 81 -1.26 3.05 13.24
N ALA A 82 -1.70 2.85 11.98
CA ALA A 82 -2.86 3.57 11.44
C ALA A 82 -4.13 3.33 12.28
N GLY A 83 -4.37 2.09 12.73
CA GLY A 83 -5.51 1.73 13.58
C GLY A 83 -5.44 2.28 15.00
N LYS A 84 -4.24 2.55 15.54
CA LYS A 84 -4.08 3.28 16.81
C LYS A 84 -4.49 4.74 16.68
N THR A 85 -4.26 5.35 15.51
CA THR A 85 -4.69 6.72 15.21
C THR A 85 -6.19 6.77 14.94
N GLN A 86 -6.72 5.86 14.12
CA GLN A 86 -8.15 5.79 13.77
C GLN A 86 -8.65 4.35 13.70
N SER A 87 -9.34 3.91 14.75
CA SER A 87 -9.85 2.54 14.86
C SER A 87 -11.24 2.36 14.22
N GLU A 88 -11.86 3.43 13.74
CA GLU A 88 -13.21 3.45 13.17
C GLU A 88 -13.26 3.18 11.66
N ILE A 89 -12.12 3.21 10.98
CA ILE A 89 -12.03 3.07 9.52
C ILE A 89 -12.00 1.58 9.14
N GLY A 90 -12.96 1.15 8.31
CA GLY A 90 -13.08 -0.25 7.89
C GLY A 90 -11.90 -0.72 7.04
N GLU A 91 -11.32 0.17 6.22
CA GLU A 91 -10.18 -0.08 5.34
C GLU A 91 -8.92 -0.47 6.13
N ILE A 92 -8.71 0.12 7.32
CA ILE A 92 -7.57 -0.23 8.18
C ILE A 92 -7.70 -1.69 8.65
N HIS A 93 -8.88 -2.06 9.17
CA HIS A 93 -9.12 -3.44 9.58
C HIS A 93 -9.04 -4.42 8.40
N PHE A 94 -9.51 -4.01 7.21
CA PHE A 94 -9.38 -4.82 6.01
C PHE A 94 -7.91 -5.09 5.66
N ASN A 95 -7.07 -4.05 5.75
CA ASN A 95 -5.65 -4.14 5.44
C ASN A 95 -4.87 -4.97 6.47
N GLU A 96 -5.18 -4.83 7.76
CA GLU A 96 -4.64 -5.70 8.81
C GLU A 96 -5.01 -7.16 8.55
N ALA A 97 -6.27 -7.44 8.21
CA ALA A 97 -6.74 -8.79 7.91
C ALA A 97 -6.03 -9.41 6.70
N LEU A 98 -5.82 -8.63 5.63
CA LEU A 98 -5.04 -9.07 4.48
C LEU A 98 -3.61 -9.43 4.84
N ALA A 99 -2.95 -8.62 5.68
CA ALA A 99 -1.57 -8.88 6.10
C ALA A 99 -1.49 -10.14 6.98
N LEU A 100 -2.42 -10.29 7.93
CA LEU A 100 -2.54 -11.48 8.79
C LEU A 100 -2.78 -12.75 7.99
N ASP A 101 -3.67 -12.71 7.00
CA ASP A 101 -3.93 -13.85 6.11
C ASP A 101 -2.66 -14.28 5.36
N LYS A 102 -1.90 -13.30 4.83
CA LYS A 102 -0.62 -13.57 4.15
C LYS A 102 0.45 -14.13 5.09
N GLN A 103 0.39 -13.82 6.37
CA GLN A 103 1.26 -14.42 7.39
C GLN A 103 0.78 -15.80 7.86
N GLY A 104 -0.39 -16.25 7.43
CA GLY A 104 -1.00 -17.51 7.85
C GLY A 104 -1.77 -17.44 9.17
N ASP A 105 -1.91 -16.24 9.76
CA ASP A 105 -2.78 -16.03 10.92
C ASP A 105 -4.22 -15.81 10.47
N HIS A 106 -4.85 -16.89 10.00
CA HIS A 106 -6.22 -16.84 9.52
C HIS A 106 -7.24 -16.53 10.62
N GLY A 107 -6.92 -16.83 11.88
CA GLY A 107 -7.76 -16.52 13.04
C GLY A 107 -7.83 -15.02 13.27
N GLY A 108 -6.67 -14.36 13.37
CA GLY A 108 -6.58 -12.90 13.45
C GLY A 108 -7.17 -12.22 12.21
N ALA A 109 -6.93 -12.77 11.02
CA ALA A 109 -7.52 -12.25 9.79
C ALA A 109 -9.06 -12.26 9.86
N SER A 110 -9.67 -13.36 10.31
CA SER A 110 -11.13 -13.46 10.48
C SER A 110 -11.68 -12.45 11.47
N GLU A 111 -10.97 -12.14 12.55
CA GLU A 111 -11.38 -11.10 13.52
C GLU A 111 -11.40 -9.72 12.86
N HIS A 112 -10.30 -9.34 12.20
CA HIS A 112 -10.20 -8.04 11.55
C HIS A 112 -11.12 -7.91 10.33
N PHE A 113 -11.37 -8.98 9.56
CA PHE A 113 -12.36 -8.97 8.48
C PHE A 113 -13.79 -8.71 8.99
N LYS A 114 -14.17 -9.25 10.16
CA LYS A 114 -15.46 -8.93 10.79
C LYS A 114 -15.55 -7.47 11.20
N MET A 115 -14.47 -6.91 11.76
CA MET A 115 -14.41 -5.48 12.09
C MET A 115 -14.50 -4.61 10.84
N ALA A 116 -13.78 -4.98 9.77
CA ALA A 116 -13.83 -4.30 8.49
C ALA A 116 -15.25 -4.28 7.92
N GLN A 117 -15.95 -5.41 7.91
CA GLN A 117 -17.35 -5.49 7.47
C GLN A 117 -18.26 -4.59 8.31
N ALA A 118 -18.13 -4.62 9.64
CA ALA A 118 -18.94 -3.81 10.55
C ALA A 118 -18.71 -2.30 10.37
N LYS A 119 -17.49 -1.91 10.00
CA LYS A 119 -17.05 -0.50 9.83
C LYS A 119 -16.96 -0.08 8.36
N ALA A 120 -17.50 -0.87 7.43
CA ALA A 120 -17.34 -0.63 6.01
C ALA A 120 -18.00 0.68 5.53
N ASN A 121 -18.97 1.22 6.27
CA ASN A 121 -19.68 2.46 5.93
C ASN A 121 -20.23 2.47 4.48
N GLY A 122 -20.67 1.31 3.99
CA GLY A 122 -21.17 1.14 2.63
C GLY A 122 -20.08 0.95 1.56
N ASN A 123 -18.80 0.87 1.95
CA ASN A 123 -17.71 0.58 1.04
C ASN A 123 -17.84 -0.84 0.47
N LYS A 124 -18.24 -0.92 -0.80
CA LYS A 124 -18.44 -2.17 -1.53
C LYS A 124 -17.15 -2.97 -1.73
N LEU A 125 -15.99 -2.31 -1.76
CA LEU A 125 -14.70 -2.99 -1.87
C LEU A 125 -14.46 -3.93 -0.67
N ILE A 126 -14.97 -3.55 0.51
CA ILE A 126 -14.92 -4.38 1.71
C ILE A 126 -16.08 -5.38 1.70
N LEU A 127 -17.32 -4.91 1.50
CA LEU A 127 -18.53 -5.74 1.65
C LEU A 127 -18.63 -6.87 0.62
N GLU A 128 -18.06 -6.69 -0.57
CA GLU A 128 -18.10 -7.65 -1.67
C GLU A 128 -16.75 -8.38 -1.87
N SER A 129 -15.77 -8.16 -0.97
CA SER A 129 -14.46 -8.82 -1.00
C SER A 129 -14.60 -10.33 -0.81
N LYS A 130 -14.06 -11.12 -1.74
CA LYS A 130 -14.18 -12.59 -1.69
C LYS A 130 -13.35 -13.17 -0.56
N ILE A 131 -12.14 -12.65 -0.32
CA ILE A 131 -11.31 -13.07 0.81
C ILE A 131 -11.99 -12.79 2.15
N LEU A 132 -12.55 -11.59 2.33
CA LEU A 132 -13.32 -11.27 3.54
C LEU A 132 -14.48 -12.23 3.70
N LEU A 133 -15.29 -12.42 2.65
CA LEU A 133 -16.43 -13.33 2.65
C LEU A 133 -16.03 -14.79 2.85
N ALA A 134 -14.79 -15.19 2.55
CA ALA A 134 -14.29 -16.54 2.83
C ALA A 134 -13.98 -16.74 4.33
N HIS A 135 -13.53 -15.70 5.02
CA HIS A 135 -13.14 -15.74 6.44
C HIS A 135 -14.29 -15.64 7.44
N ILE A 136 -15.45 -15.15 7.01
CA ILE A 136 -16.60 -14.86 7.89
C ILE A 136 -17.80 -15.81 7.70
N LYS A 137 -17.64 -16.85 6.90
CA LYS A 137 -18.66 -17.90 6.67
C LYS A 137 -18.87 -18.79 7.88
#